data_AF-A0A8T3RDC3-F1
#
_entry.id   AF-A0A8T3RDC3-F1
#
_cell.length_a   1.000
_cell.length_b   1.000
_cell.length_c   1.000
_cell.angle_alpha   90.00
_cell.angle_beta   90.00
_cell.angle_gamma   90.00
#
_symmetry.space_group_name_H-M   'P 1'
#
loop_
_entity.id
_entity.type
_entity.pdbx_description
1 polymer ?
#
loop_
_entity_poly.entity_id
_entity_poly.type
_entity_poly.pdbx_seq_one_letter_code
_entity_poly.pdbx_strand_id
1 'polypeptide(L)' 'MKDKFDGFTVNLYLDEDGDWLAHFVELPNISAFADAPER' A
#
# COMPACT_ATOMS: atom_id res chain seq x y z
N MET A 1 6.73 23.42 16.51
CA MET A 1 6.83 22.88 15.14
C MET A 1 5.97 21.63 15.15
N LYS A 2 4.81 21.66 14.50
CA LYS A 2 3.89 20.51 14.49
C LYS A 2 4.52 19.49 13.54
N ASP A 3 4.88 18.29 14.02
CA ASP A 3 5.32 17.20 13.15
C ASP A 3 4.27 17.01 12.06
N LYS A 4 4.59 17.44 10.84
CA LYS A 4 3.69 17.32 9.67
C LYS A 4 3.83 15.92 9.11
N PHE A 5 3.51 14.92 9.92
CA PHE A 5 3.22 13.61 9.37
C PHE A 5 1.86 13.73 8.66
N ASP A 6 1.87 13.57 7.34
CA ASP A 6 0.70 13.65 6.45
C ASP A 6 0.24 12.28 5.94
N GLY A 7 0.87 11.21 6.42
CA GLY A 7 0.50 9.83 6.11
C GLY A 7 1.62 9.09 5.38
N PHE A 8 1.24 7.99 4.74
CA PHE A 8 2.11 7.23 3.84
C PHE A 8 1.51 7.22 2.45
N THR A 9 2.37 7.23 1.44
CA THR A 9 1.97 7.02 0.06
C THR A 9 1.93 5.52 -0.21
N VAL A 10 0.81 5.04 -0.72
CA VAL A 10 0.62 3.63 -1.07
C VAL A 10 0.35 3.50 -2.56
N ASN A 11 1.14 2.68 -3.24
CA ASN A 11 0.84 2.25 -4.59
C ASN A 11 -0.01 0.98 -4.51
N LEU A 12 -1.10 0.94 -5.28
CA LEU A 12 -2.00 -0.19 -5.35
C LEU A 12 -1.91 -0.82 -6.74
N TYR A 13 -1.60 -2.11 -6.77
CA TYR A 13 -1.47 -2.92 -7.99
C TYR A 13 -2.51 -4.04 -7.97
N LEU A 14 -2.99 -4.38 -9.17
CA LEU A 14 -3.85 -5.54 -9.41
C LEU A 14 -3.06 -6.49 -10.30
N ASP A 15 -2.92 -7.74 -9.90
CA ASP A 15 -2.22 -8.75 -10.70
C ASP A 15 -3.13 -9.46 -11.70
N GLU A 16 -2.56 -10.43 -12.42
CA GLU A 16 -3.26 -11.17 -13.48
C GLU A 16 -4.30 -12.17 -12.92
N ASP A 17 -4.13 -12.61 -11.67
CA ASP A 17 -5.05 -13.53 -10.97
C ASP A 17 -6.20 -12.76 -10.28
N GLY A 18 -6.11 -11.42 -10.24
CA GLY A 18 -7.11 -10.54 -9.66
C GLY A 18 -6.84 -10.19 -8.19
N ASP A 19 -5.67 -10.54 -7.67
CA ASP A 19 -5.25 -10.22 -6.31
C ASP A 19 -4.66 -8.80 -6.23
N TRP A 20 -4.87 -8.17 -5.09
CA TRP A 20 -4.47 -6.80 -4.81
C TRP A 20 -3.16 -6.76 -4.03
N LEU A 21 -2.24 -5.91 -4.46
CA LEU A 21 -0.97 -5.63 -3.80
C LEU A 21 -0.88 -4.15 -3.42
N ALA A 22 -0.76 -3.88 -2.12
CA ALA A 22 -0.45 -2.56 -1.58
C ALA A 22 1.04 -2.45 -1.23
N HIS A 23 1.73 -1.44 -1.76
CA HIS A 23 3.16 -1.19 -1.52
C HIS A 23 3.40 0.22 -0.96
N PHE A 24 4.10 0.30 0.17
CA PHE A 24 4.42 1.57 0.83
C PHE A 24 5.65 2.22 0.19
N VAL A 25 5.51 3.43 -0.35
CA VAL A 25 6.60 4.14 -1.04
C VAL A 25 7.72 4.50 -0.07
N GLU A 26 7.37 4.97 1.13
CA GLU A 26 8.36 5.38 2.14
C GLU A 26 8.96 4.19 2.90
N LEU A 27 8.36 3.00 2.80
CA LEU A 27 8.76 1.77 3.48
C LEU A 27 8.76 0.59 2.49
N PRO A 28 9.76 0.50 1.58
CA PRO A 28 9.74 -0.46 0.47
C PRO A 28 9.83 -1.93 0.90
N ASN A 29 10.14 -2.19 2.18
CA ASN A 29 10.15 -3.54 2.74
C ASN A 29 8.78 -3.97 3.28
N ILE A 30 7.75 -3.12 3.18
CA ILE A 30 6.40 -3.38 3.68
C ILE A 30 5.43 -3.43 2.49
N SER A 31 4.71 -4.54 2.42
CA SER A 31 3.69 -4.81 1.42
C SER A 31 2.54 -5.58 2.04
N ALA A 32 1.34 -5.45 1.50
CA ALA A 32 0.16 -6.23 1.87
C ALA A 32 -0.49 -6.83 0.62
N PHE A 33 -1.07 -8.03 0.77
CA PHE A 33 -1.73 -8.78 -0.31
C PHE A 33 -3.11 -9.24 0.15
N ALA A 34 -4.12 -9.10 -0.71
CA ALA A 34 -5.50 -9.49 -0.41
C ALA A 34 -6.31 -9.82 -1.68
N ASP A 35 -7.40 -10.56 -1.50
CA ASP A 35 -8.39 -10.90 -2.54
C ASP A 35 -9.27 -9.70 -2.94
N ALA A 36 -9.34 -8.68 -2.07
CA ALA A 36 -10.05 -7.43 -2.29
C ALA A 36 -9.30 -6.27 -1.62
N PRO A 37 -9.37 -5.04 -2.16
CA PRO A 37 -8.58 -3.91 -1.66
C PRO A 37 -9.03 -3.42 -0.28
N GLU A 38 -10.28 -3.68 0.11
CA GLU A 38 -10.83 -3.34 1.43
C GLU A 38 -10.60 -4.39 2.53
N ARG A 39 -10.07 -5.58 2.21
CA ARG A 39 -9.95 -6.71 3.14
C ARG A 39 -8.59 -6.82 3.82
#